data_AF-A0A928R0H9-F1
#
_entry.id   AF-A0A928R0H9-F1
#
_cell.length_a   1.000
_cell.length_b   1.000
_cell.length_c   1.000
_cell.angle_alpha   90.00
_cell.angle_beta   90.00
_cell.angle_gamma   90.00
#
_symmetry.space_group_name_H-M   'P 1'
#
loop_
_entity.id
_entity.type
_entity.pdbx_description
1 polymer ?
#
loop_
_entity_poly.entity_id
_entity_poly.type
_entity_poly.pdbx_seq_one_letter_code
_entity_poly.pdbx_strand_id
1 'polypeptide(L)'
;MDEKIKEIRENLLKKKERKFEKLTAEESIQIDAYAKEYMRYLDEGKTEREAASRAMAMAADHGYVEFKEGSPLLPGSKYAVSFGGKMVVLVHMGELPMSEGCNIIASHIDSPRLDLKPNPLYEESNAAYFKTHYYGGIRKYQWMTIPLALHGVVCRKDGETVEIAIGEAEGDPVFCITDLLPHLGRE
;
A
#
# COMPACT_ATOMS: atom_id res chain seq x y z
N MET A 1 -30.68 -40.17 -2.59
CA MET A 1 -30.13 -39.07 -1.77
C MET A 1 -31.33 -38.24 -1.35
N ASP A 2 -31.66 -38.27 -0.06
CA ASP A 2 -32.87 -37.68 0.52
C ASP A 2 -33.10 -36.26 -0.01
N GLU A 3 -34.30 -35.95 -0.49
CA GLU A 3 -34.68 -34.58 -0.94
C GLU A 3 -34.41 -33.56 0.16
N LYS A 4 -34.61 -33.98 1.42
CA LYS A 4 -34.27 -33.22 2.63
C LYS A 4 -32.79 -32.85 2.73
N ILE A 5 -31.88 -33.75 2.33
CA ILE A 5 -30.42 -33.48 2.32
C ILE A 5 -30.08 -32.48 1.20
N LYS A 6 -30.81 -32.52 0.08
CA LYS A 6 -30.61 -31.58 -1.03
C LYS A 6 -31.05 -30.16 -0.66
N GLU A 7 -32.21 -30.04 -0.03
CA GLU A 7 -32.76 -28.76 0.47
C GLU A 7 -31.88 -28.13 1.56
N ILE A 8 -31.42 -28.94 2.54
CA ILE A 8 -30.48 -28.47 3.57
C ILE A 8 -29.17 -27.98 2.94
N ARG A 9 -28.65 -28.67 1.92
CA ARG A 9 -27.44 -28.25 1.20
C ARG A 9 -27.63 -26.94 0.46
N GLU A 10 -28.77 -26.71 -0.18
CA GLU A 10 -29.02 -25.44 -0.88
C GLU A 10 -29.18 -24.26 0.09
N ASN A 11 -29.75 -24.49 1.26
CA ASN A 11 -29.94 -23.45 2.28
C ASN A 11 -28.67 -23.15 3.09
N LEU A 12 -27.80 -24.15 3.33
CA LEU A 12 -26.61 -24.00 4.17
C LEU A 12 -25.32 -23.77 3.36
N LEU A 13 -25.23 -24.24 2.12
CA LEU A 13 -24.01 -24.13 1.32
C LEU A 13 -24.09 -22.96 0.35
N LYS A 14 -23.16 -22.02 0.49
CA LYS A 14 -22.95 -20.97 -0.51
C LYS A 14 -22.46 -21.59 -1.82
N LYS A 15 -23.27 -21.54 -2.87
CA LYS A 15 -22.85 -21.95 -4.22
C LYS A 15 -21.68 -21.06 -4.67
N LYS A 16 -20.55 -21.68 -5.01
CA LYS A 16 -19.37 -20.98 -5.56
C LYS A 16 -19.60 -20.76 -7.05
N GLU A 17 -20.20 -19.63 -7.39
CA GLU A 17 -20.38 -19.22 -8.77
C GLU A 17 -19.25 -18.30 -9.22
N ARG A 18 -18.79 -18.47 -10.46
CA ARG A 18 -17.82 -17.57 -11.10
C ARG A 18 -18.55 -16.29 -11.51
N LYS A 19 -18.46 -15.26 -10.68
CA LYS A 19 -19.16 -14.00 -10.92
C LYS A 19 -18.80 -13.35 -12.27
N PHE A 20 -17.58 -13.56 -12.75
CA PHE A 20 -17.13 -13.00 -14.02
C PHE A 20 -17.93 -13.49 -15.24
N GLU A 21 -18.50 -14.71 -15.17
CA GLU A 21 -19.29 -15.30 -16.25
C GLU A 21 -20.73 -14.73 -16.31
N LYS A 22 -21.13 -13.91 -15.32
CA LYS A 22 -22.48 -13.34 -15.18
C LYS A 22 -22.50 -11.81 -15.10
N LEU A 23 -21.38 -11.14 -15.39
CA LEU A 23 -21.30 -9.68 -15.37
C LEU A 23 -22.11 -9.07 -16.51
N THR A 24 -22.89 -8.05 -16.17
CA THR A 24 -23.47 -7.14 -17.16
C THR A 24 -22.40 -6.22 -17.75
N ALA A 25 -22.71 -5.59 -18.89
CA ALA A 25 -21.79 -4.64 -19.51
C ALA A 25 -21.54 -3.43 -18.59
N GLU A 26 -22.57 -2.96 -17.90
CA GLU A 26 -22.50 -1.84 -16.95
C GLU A 26 -21.61 -2.17 -15.74
N GLU A 27 -21.76 -3.37 -15.16
CA GLU A 27 -20.90 -3.81 -14.05
C GLU A 27 -19.44 -3.95 -14.49
N SER A 28 -19.18 -4.44 -15.70
CA SER A 28 -17.83 -4.54 -16.25
C SER A 28 -17.16 -3.16 -16.35
N ILE A 29 -17.88 -2.15 -16.84
CA ILE A 29 -17.37 -0.77 -16.94
C ILE A 29 -17.03 -0.21 -15.55
N GLN A 30 -17.89 -0.46 -14.55
CA GLN A 30 -17.65 -0.01 -13.17
C GLN A 30 -16.43 -0.69 -12.53
N ILE A 31 -16.24 -1.99 -12.77
CA ILE A 31 -15.07 -2.74 -12.29
C ILE A 31 -13.80 -2.20 -12.92
N ASP A 32 -13.80 -1.93 -14.23
CA ASP A 32 -12.63 -1.38 -14.92
C ASP A 32 -12.28 0.02 -14.43
N ALA A 33 -13.29 0.86 -14.16
CA ALA A 33 -13.08 2.19 -13.58
C ALA A 33 -12.45 2.09 -12.18
N TYR A 34 -13.00 1.23 -11.31
CA TYR A 34 -12.45 0.98 -9.99
C TYR A 34 -11.01 0.43 -10.05
N ALA A 35 -10.74 -0.52 -10.94
CA ALA A 35 -9.42 -1.11 -11.10
C ALA A 35 -8.38 -0.08 -11.54
N LYS A 36 -8.74 0.85 -12.44
CA LYS A 36 -7.86 1.96 -12.86
C LYS A 36 -7.54 2.91 -11.73
N GLU A 37 -8.52 3.27 -10.91
CA GLU A 37 -8.28 4.11 -9.73
C GLU A 37 -7.40 3.40 -8.71
N TYR A 38 -7.62 2.10 -8.50
CA TYR A 38 -6.79 1.28 -7.63
C TYR A 38 -5.35 1.16 -8.12
N MET A 39 -5.14 0.92 -9.43
CA MET A 39 -3.80 0.91 -10.02
C MET A 39 -3.08 2.23 -9.81
N ARG A 40 -3.76 3.36 -10.04
CA ARG A 40 -3.19 4.69 -9.78
C ARG A 40 -2.80 4.87 -8.31
N TYR A 41 -3.64 4.42 -7.37
CA TYR A 41 -3.32 4.46 -5.94
C TYR A 41 -2.06 3.66 -5.62
N LEU A 42 -1.88 2.49 -6.23
CA LEU A 42 -0.67 1.68 -6.04
C LEU A 42 0.57 2.31 -6.68
N ASP A 43 0.44 2.88 -7.88
CA ASP A 43 1.55 3.53 -8.58
C ASP A 43 2.09 4.75 -7.82
N GLU A 44 1.21 5.50 -7.18
CA GLU A 44 1.54 6.68 -6.37
C GLU A 44 1.95 6.31 -4.93
N GLY A 45 1.55 5.14 -4.42
CA GLY A 45 1.70 4.71 -3.03
C GLY A 45 2.69 3.57 -2.83
N LYS A 46 3.94 3.71 -3.28
CA LYS A 46 4.95 2.64 -3.27
C LYS A 46 5.57 2.37 -1.89
N THR A 47 5.60 3.38 -1.02
CA THR A 47 6.02 3.27 0.38
C THR A 47 4.85 3.47 1.34
N GLU A 48 5.02 3.03 2.59
CA GLU A 48 3.97 3.23 3.62
C GLU A 48 3.65 4.71 3.86
N ARG A 49 4.63 5.60 3.62
CA ARG A 49 4.47 7.03 3.79
C ARG A 49 3.63 7.65 2.67
N GLU A 50 3.92 7.26 1.43
CA GLU A 50 3.18 7.72 0.26
C GLU A 50 1.74 7.17 0.28
N ALA A 51 1.58 5.89 0.61
CA ALA A 51 0.26 5.28 0.78
C ALA A 51 -0.55 6.00 1.87
N ALA A 52 0.06 6.31 3.02
CA ALA A 52 -0.60 7.06 4.08
C ALA A 52 -0.98 8.48 3.64
N SER A 53 -0.07 9.20 2.98
CA SER A 53 -0.30 10.55 2.46
C SER A 53 -1.45 10.56 1.46
N ARG A 54 -1.46 9.61 0.52
CA ARG A 54 -2.52 9.47 -0.48
C ARG A 54 -3.86 9.13 0.15
N ALA A 55 -3.89 8.20 1.11
CA ALA A 55 -5.11 7.85 1.82
C ALA A 55 -5.69 9.05 2.59
N MET A 56 -4.85 9.88 3.22
CA MET A 56 -5.28 11.12 3.88
C MET A 56 -5.84 12.14 2.89
N ALA A 57 -5.20 12.32 1.73
CA ALA A 57 -5.69 13.21 0.67
C ALA A 57 -7.05 12.75 0.14
N MET A 58 -7.19 11.46 -0.18
CA MET A 58 -8.46 10.88 -0.62
C MET A 58 -9.54 11.01 0.47
N ALA A 59 -9.20 10.81 1.74
CA ALA A 59 -10.15 10.98 2.84
C ALA A 59 -10.65 12.44 2.91
N ALA A 60 -9.74 13.42 2.77
CA ALA A 60 -10.11 14.84 2.75
C ALA A 60 -11.10 15.15 1.60
N ASP A 61 -10.85 14.62 0.40
CA ASP A 61 -11.75 14.77 -0.76
C ASP A 61 -13.15 14.17 -0.51
N HIS A 62 -13.26 13.21 0.41
CA HIS A 62 -14.53 12.55 0.79
C HIS A 62 -15.16 13.13 2.07
N GLY A 63 -14.70 14.31 2.50
CA GLY A 63 -15.26 15.06 3.61
C GLY A 63 -14.79 14.58 4.99
N TYR A 64 -13.69 13.85 5.06
CA TYR A 64 -13.04 13.57 6.34
C TYR A 64 -12.27 14.80 6.81
N VAL A 65 -12.38 15.11 8.10
CA VAL A 65 -11.63 16.20 8.73
C VAL A 65 -10.63 15.65 9.75
N GLU A 66 -9.57 16.39 10.01
CA GLU A 66 -8.60 16.04 11.05
C GLU A 66 -9.31 15.93 12.42
N PHE A 67 -9.10 14.81 13.12
CA PHE A 67 -9.53 14.71 14.51
C PHE A 67 -8.62 15.55 15.40
N LYS A 68 -9.21 16.41 16.22
CA LYS A 68 -8.52 17.16 17.27
C LYS A 68 -9.14 16.78 18.61
N GLU A 69 -8.33 16.84 19.66
CA GLU A 69 -8.85 16.63 21.01
C GLU A 69 -9.97 17.65 21.28
N GLY A 70 -11.14 17.15 21.72
CA GLY A 70 -12.35 17.95 21.90
C GLY A 70 -13.25 18.07 20.67
N SER A 71 -12.92 17.46 19.52
CA SER A 71 -13.82 17.40 18.36
C SER A 71 -15.17 16.75 18.72
N PRO A 72 -16.31 17.31 18.28
CA PRO A 72 -17.64 16.81 18.64
C PRO A 72 -17.96 15.47 17.94
N LEU A 73 -18.29 14.44 18.70
CA LEU A 73 -18.56 13.10 18.17
C LEU A 73 -20.04 12.94 17.76
N LEU A 74 -20.47 13.70 16.75
CA LEU A 74 -21.85 13.67 16.26
C LEU A 74 -22.06 12.53 15.25
N PRO A 75 -23.25 11.91 15.19
CA PRO A 75 -23.61 10.96 14.13
C PRO A 75 -23.33 11.53 12.72
N GLY A 76 -22.74 10.70 11.86
CA GLY A 76 -22.36 11.07 10.49
C GLY A 76 -21.04 11.84 10.38
N SER A 77 -20.40 12.23 11.49
CA SER A 77 -19.08 12.88 11.45
C SER A 77 -18.02 11.94 10.90
N LYS A 78 -17.09 12.49 10.10
CA LYS A 78 -15.99 11.75 9.47
C LYS A 78 -14.65 12.31 9.90
N TYR A 79 -13.83 11.49 10.54
CA TYR A 79 -12.55 11.89 11.10
C TYR A 79 -11.39 11.09 10.53
N ALA A 80 -10.30 11.77 10.20
CA ALA A 80 -9.05 11.16 9.75
C ALA A 80 -7.91 11.50 10.72
N VAL A 81 -7.09 10.49 11.03
CA VAL A 81 -5.90 10.62 11.89
C VAL A 81 -4.74 9.94 11.21
N SER A 82 -3.56 10.59 11.23
CA SER A 82 -2.32 9.95 10.81
C SER A 82 -1.29 9.95 11.94
N PHE A 83 -0.62 8.81 12.13
CA PHE A 83 0.48 8.68 13.09
C PHE A 83 1.80 8.55 12.35
N GLY A 84 2.70 9.51 12.58
CA GLY A 84 4.04 9.54 11.99
C GLY A 84 4.08 9.54 10.46
N GLY A 85 2.95 9.82 9.80
CA GLY A 85 2.79 9.70 8.35
C GLY A 85 2.95 8.28 7.83
N LYS A 86 2.73 7.24 8.66
CA LYS A 86 2.88 5.81 8.29
C LYS A 86 1.67 4.95 8.62
N MET A 87 0.69 5.53 9.30
CA MET A 87 -0.56 4.88 9.68
C MET A 87 -1.67 5.88 9.44
N VAL A 88 -2.83 5.39 9.01
CA VAL A 88 -4.03 6.18 8.79
C VAL A 88 -5.19 5.49 9.49
N VAL A 89 -5.97 6.25 10.23
CA VAL A 89 -7.22 5.81 10.86
C VAL A 89 -8.33 6.70 10.34
N LEU A 90 -9.32 6.09 9.70
CA LEU A 90 -10.53 6.74 9.21
C LEU A 90 -11.71 6.29 10.07
N VAL A 91 -12.40 7.24 10.68
CA VAL A 91 -13.55 7.00 11.55
C VAL A 91 -14.78 7.63 10.92
N HIS A 92 -15.85 6.85 10.82
CA HIS A 92 -17.17 7.33 10.44
C HIS A 92 -18.12 7.06 11.61
N MET A 93 -18.60 8.12 12.24
CA MET A 93 -19.48 8.03 13.41
C MET A 93 -20.87 7.54 13.00
N GLY A 94 -21.28 6.41 13.59
CA GLY A 94 -22.65 5.90 13.42
C GLY A 94 -23.68 6.65 14.26
N GLU A 95 -24.93 6.21 14.17
CA GLU A 95 -26.05 6.78 14.95
C GLU A 95 -26.13 6.22 16.37
N LEU A 96 -25.67 4.98 16.57
CA LEU A 96 -25.65 4.32 17.87
C LEU A 96 -24.49 4.84 18.74
N PRO A 97 -24.67 4.88 20.07
CA PRO A 97 -23.59 5.26 20.96
C PRO A 97 -22.43 4.28 20.87
N MET A 98 -21.20 4.76 21.08
CA MET A 98 -19.97 3.96 21.00
C MET A 98 -19.95 2.76 21.97
N SER A 99 -20.77 2.77 23.01
CA SER A 99 -20.98 1.64 23.92
C SER A 99 -21.56 0.40 23.24
N GLU A 100 -22.26 0.55 22.13
CA GLU A 100 -22.78 -0.56 21.31
C GLU A 100 -21.69 -1.20 20.43
N GLY A 101 -20.49 -0.62 20.43
CA GLY A 101 -19.33 -1.13 19.71
C GLY A 101 -19.06 -0.42 18.38
N CYS A 102 -18.19 -1.03 17.57
CA CYS A 102 -17.78 -0.50 16.28
C CYS A 102 -17.42 -1.62 15.30
N ASN A 103 -17.52 -1.31 14.01
CA ASN A 103 -17.04 -2.18 12.93
C ASN A 103 -15.64 -1.72 12.51
N ILE A 104 -14.65 -2.59 12.66
CA ILE A 104 -13.25 -2.26 12.36
C ILE A 104 -12.79 -3.07 11.14
N ILE A 105 -12.24 -2.36 10.16
CA ILE A 105 -11.47 -2.95 9.07
C ILE A 105 -10.02 -2.48 9.25
N ALA A 106 -9.11 -3.43 9.33
CA ALA A 106 -7.69 -3.16 9.48
C ALA A 106 -6.90 -3.83 8.35
N SER A 107 -5.97 -3.09 7.78
CA SER A 107 -5.00 -3.57 6.80
C SER A 107 -3.65 -2.90 7.06
N HIS A 108 -2.57 -3.51 6.57
CA HIS A 108 -1.24 -2.91 6.62
C HIS A 108 -0.95 -2.25 5.26
N ILE A 109 -0.15 -1.18 5.28
CA ILE A 109 0.18 -0.38 4.08
C ILE A 109 1.68 -0.40 3.75
N ASP A 110 2.46 -1.14 4.52
CA ASP A 110 3.85 -1.46 4.21
C ASP A 110 3.94 -2.68 3.29
N SER A 111 4.96 -2.69 2.44
CA SER A 111 5.26 -3.79 1.53
C SER A 111 6.73 -4.21 1.65
N PRO A 112 7.09 -5.49 1.35
CA PRO A 112 8.48 -5.92 1.32
C PRO A 112 9.33 -5.06 0.37
N ARG A 113 10.51 -4.64 0.84
CA ARG A 113 11.37 -3.68 0.14
C ARG A 113 12.84 -3.78 0.55
N LEU A 114 13.67 -2.92 -0.02
CA LEU A 114 15.08 -2.77 0.33
C LEU A 114 15.31 -1.41 0.98
N ASP A 115 15.76 -1.42 2.23
CA ASP A 115 16.09 -0.23 2.97
C ASP A 115 17.58 0.05 2.90
N LEU A 116 17.96 1.31 2.83
CA LEU A 116 19.35 1.70 2.99
C LEU A 116 19.80 1.47 4.44
N LYS A 117 21.01 0.95 4.63
CA LYS A 117 21.62 0.90 5.97
C LYS A 117 21.90 2.32 6.48
N PRO A 118 22.06 2.53 7.80
CA PRO A 118 22.35 3.86 8.36
C PRO A 118 23.57 4.56 7.73
N ASN A 119 24.61 3.79 7.38
CA ASN A 119 25.76 4.25 6.59
C ASN A 119 25.78 3.46 5.28
N PRO A 120 25.05 3.89 4.24
CA PRO A 120 24.81 3.06 3.06
C PRO A 120 25.85 3.26 1.96
N LEU A 121 26.39 4.48 1.80
CA LEU A 121 27.27 4.82 0.70
C LEU A 121 28.67 4.25 0.94
N TYR A 122 29.17 3.46 -0.02
CA TYR A 122 30.55 2.99 -0.05
C TYR A 122 31.05 2.90 -1.49
N GLU A 123 32.36 2.81 -1.66
CA GLU A 123 33.00 2.63 -2.97
C GLU A 123 33.69 1.27 -3.03
N GLU A 124 33.54 0.58 -4.15
CA GLU A 124 34.25 -0.66 -4.46
C GLU A 124 34.51 -0.72 -5.96
N SER A 125 35.69 -1.18 -6.39
CA SER A 125 36.03 -1.32 -7.82
C SER A 125 35.80 -0.05 -8.68
N ASN A 126 36.04 1.14 -8.12
CA ASN A 126 35.81 2.45 -8.74
C ASN A 126 34.32 2.76 -9.07
N ALA A 127 33.39 2.12 -8.38
CA ALA A 127 31.96 2.43 -8.44
C ALA A 127 31.40 2.70 -7.04
N ALA A 128 30.47 3.64 -6.96
CA ALA A 128 29.75 3.96 -5.73
C ALA A 128 28.50 3.06 -5.61
N TYR A 129 28.29 2.51 -4.41
CA TYR A 129 27.20 1.60 -4.11
C TYR A 129 26.44 2.03 -2.87
N PHE A 130 25.19 1.59 -2.79
CA PHE A 130 24.38 1.68 -1.58
C PHE A 130 24.23 0.30 -0.93
N LYS A 131 24.65 0.19 0.32
CA LYS A 131 24.44 -0.99 1.15
C LYS A 131 23.00 -1.01 1.66
N THR A 132 22.29 -2.10 1.37
CA THR A 132 20.89 -2.28 1.74
C THR A 132 20.68 -3.32 2.85
N HIS A 133 19.48 -3.35 3.39
CA HIS A 133 18.93 -4.39 4.24
C HIS A 133 17.49 -4.63 3.80
N TYR A 134 17.09 -5.89 3.62
CA TYR A 134 15.73 -6.18 3.21
C TYR A 134 14.74 -5.98 4.36
N TYR A 135 13.55 -5.50 4.03
CA TYR A 135 12.39 -5.42 4.90
C TYR A 135 11.33 -6.42 4.42
N GLY A 136 10.78 -7.21 5.33
CA GLY A 136 9.80 -8.25 5.00
C GLY A 136 10.39 -9.50 4.33
N GLY A 137 9.50 -10.37 3.82
CA GLY A 137 9.85 -11.66 3.23
C GLY A 137 10.12 -11.60 1.73
N ILE A 138 11.22 -10.96 1.31
CA ILE A 138 11.56 -10.87 -0.12
C ILE A 138 12.13 -12.18 -0.69
N ARG A 139 11.81 -12.46 -1.95
CA ARG A 139 12.55 -13.43 -2.76
C ARG A 139 13.73 -12.73 -3.41
N LYS A 140 14.91 -12.79 -2.78
CA LYS A 140 16.10 -12.01 -3.16
C LYS A 140 16.42 -12.03 -4.66
N TYR A 141 16.29 -13.19 -5.30
CA TYR A 141 16.58 -13.35 -6.73
C TYR A 141 15.65 -12.55 -7.67
N GLN A 142 14.48 -12.10 -7.20
CA GLN A 142 13.57 -11.25 -7.98
C GLN A 142 13.96 -9.77 -7.95
N TRP A 143 14.93 -9.38 -7.12
CA TRP A 143 15.36 -7.98 -6.94
C TRP A 143 16.65 -7.67 -7.69
N MET A 144 17.21 -8.64 -8.41
CA MET A 144 18.42 -8.48 -9.21
C MET A 144 18.05 -8.16 -10.66
N THR A 145 18.89 -7.36 -11.32
CA THR A 145 18.79 -7.03 -12.76
C THR A 145 17.45 -6.42 -13.17
N ILE A 146 16.84 -5.65 -12.28
CA ILE A 146 15.63 -4.85 -12.54
C ILE A 146 15.89 -3.37 -12.23
N PRO A 147 15.20 -2.43 -12.88
CA PRO A 147 15.24 -1.03 -12.48
C PRO A 147 14.62 -0.86 -11.09
N LEU A 148 15.28 -0.09 -10.23
CA LEU A 148 14.85 0.24 -8.88
C LEU A 148 14.78 1.76 -8.72
N ALA A 149 13.70 2.24 -8.10
CA ALA A 149 13.55 3.63 -7.67
C ALA A 149 13.92 3.79 -6.18
N LEU A 150 14.45 4.96 -5.81
CA LEU A 150 14.77 5.31 -4.43
C LEU A 150 13.70 6.25 -3.88
N HIS A 151 13.03 5.79 -2.82
CA HIS A 151 12.02 6.56 -2.10
C HIS A 151 12.43 6.70 -0.64
N GLY A 152 12.21 7.88 -0.05
CA GLY A 152 12.45 8.06 1.37
C GLY A 152 12.43 9.51 1.83
N VAL A 153 12.84 9.70 3.08
CA VAL A 153 12.95 11.03 3.71
C VAL A 153 14.32 11.13 4.36
N VAL A 154 15.02 12.24 4.11
CA VAL A 154 16.29 12.57 4.75
C VAL A 154 16.06 13.71 5.74
N CYS A 155 16.39 13.49 7.01
CA CYS A 155 16.40 14.55 8.02
C CYS A 155 17.81 15.17 8.09
N ARG A 156 17.91 16.46 7.80
CA ARG A 156 19.15 17.23 7.86
C ARG A 156 19.47 17.64 9.30
N LYS A 157 20.71 18.08 9.55
CA LYS A 157 21.18 18.48 10.89
C LYS A 157 20.45 19.70 11.46
N ASP A 158 19.94 20.56 10.60
CA ASP A 158 19.14 21.74 10.95
C ASP A 158 17.68 21.39 11.28
N GLY A 159 17.29 20.12 11.16
CA GLY A 159 15.93 19.63 11.42
C GLY A 159 15.03 19.66 10.19
N GLU A 160 15.49 20.17 9.05
CA GLU A 160 14.72 20.13 7.80
C GLU A 160 14.60 18.70 7.28
N THR A 161 13.43 18.34 6.77
CA THR A 161 13.16 17.06 6.13
C THR A 161 13.06 17.23 4.62
N VAL A 162 13.79 16.41 3.86
CA VAL A 162 13.76 16.38 2.40
C VAL A 162 13.18 15.05 1.94
N GLU A 163 12.12 15.10 1.14
CA GLU A 163 11.55 13.94 0.47
C GLU A 163 12.39 13.58 -0.76
N ILE A 164 12.63 12.29 -0.97
CA ILE A 164 13.41 11.75 -2.06
C ILE A 164 12.52 10.79 -2.85
N ALA A 165 12.42 11.02 -4.16
CA ALA A 165 11.86 10.11 -5.14
C ALA A 165 12.73 10.21 -6.41
N ILE A 166 13.56 9.18 -6.67
CA ILE A 166 14.47 9.14 -7.82
C ILE A 166 14.22 7.84 -8.59
N GLY A 167 14.00 7.93 -9.89
CA GLY A 167 13.74 6.78 -10.77
C GLY A 167 12.25 6.61 -11.10
N GLU A 168 11.45 7.64 -10.84
CA GLU A 168 9.99 7.66 -11.04
C GLU A 168 9.60 8.53 -12.23
N ALA A 169 10.27 9.68 -12.41
CA ALA A 169 9.96 10.60 -13.50
C ALA A 169 10.63 10.16 -14.81
N GLU A 170 10.03 10.56 -15.93
CA GLU A 170 10.63 10.34 -17.24
C GLU A 170 11.99 11.08 -17.32
N GLY A 171 13.05 10.32 -17.61
CA GLY A 171 14.43 10.83 -17.67
C GLY A 171 15.22 10.71 -16.36
N ASP A 172 14.58 10.30 -15.26
CA ASP A 172 15.32 10.01 -14.02
C ASP A 172 16.29 8.82 -14.19
N PRO A 173 17.47 8.87 -13.56
CA PRO A 173 18.29 7.67 -13.43
C PRO A 173 17.61 6.66 -12.51
N VAL A 174 17.81 5.38 -12.81
CA VAL A 174 17.36 4.26 -11.97
C VAL A 174 18.55 3.55 -11.34
N PHE A 175 18.30 2.83 -10.26
CA PHE A 175 19.27 1.98 -9.60
C PHE A 175 19.09 0.52 -10.06
N CYS A 176 20.11 -0.31 -9.81
CA CYS A 176 20.06 -1.74 -10.11
C CYS A 176 20.95 -2.52 -9.15
N ILE A 177 20.54 -3.73 -8.80
CA ILE A 177 21.40 -4.73 -8.15
C ILE A 177 21.81 -5.71 -9.25
N THR A 178 23.08 -5.67 -9.65
CA THR A 178 23.58 -6.54 -10.71
C THR A 178 23.67 -7.99 -10.24
N ASP A 179 23.35 -8.93 -11.13
CA ASP A 179 23.63 -10.36 -10.95
C ASP A 179 24.83 -10.80 -11.79
N LEU A 180 25.43 -11.93 -11.41
CA LEU A 180 26.50 -12.55 -12.18
C LEU A 180 25.91 -13.15 -13.47
N LEU A 181 26.56 -12.84 -14.61
CA LEU A 181 26.13 -13.37 -15.89
C LEU A 181 26.20 -14.91 -15.93
N PRO A 182 25.26 -15.59 -16.63
CA PRO A 182 25.10 -17.03 -16.55
C PRO A 182 26.31 -17.84 -17.06
N HIS A 183 27.17 -17.27 -17.90
CA HIS A 183 28.40 -17.92 -18.34
C HIS A 183 29.43 -18.12 -17.21
N LEU A 184 29.33 -17.32 -16.13
CA LEU A 184 30.20 -17.39 -14.96
C LEU A 184 29.47 -17.91 -13.70
N GLY A 185 28.13 -17.93 -13.69
CA GLY A 185 27.31 -18.42 -12.57
C GLY A 185 27.03 -19.92 -12.59
N ARG A 186 28.09 -20.76 -12.64
CA ARG A 186 27.94 -22.23 -12.65
C ARG A 186 27.60 -22.86 -11.29
N GLU A 187 27.51 -22.05 -10.25
CA GLU A 187 27.19 -22.48 -8.88
C GLU A 187 25.71 -22.28 -8.53
#